data_AF-A0A6N2NF56-F1
#
_entry.id   AF-A0A6N2NF56-F1
#
_cell.length_a   1.000
_cell.length_b   1.000
_cell.length_c   1.000
_cell.angle_alpha   90.00
_cell.angle_beta   90.00
_cell.angle_gamma   90.00
#
_symmetry.space_group_name_H-M   'P 1'
#
loop_
_entity.id
_entity.type
_entity.pdbx_description
1 polymer ?
#
loop_
_entity_poly.entity_id
_entity_poly.type
_entity_poly.pdbx_seq_one_letter_code
_entity_poly.pdbx_strand_id
1 'polypeptide(L)'
;MASRRLTKSALTTIKSTSKLSRPSRSPHSSLSRTRAISSSSSSLLGSAFSRPLNDNKNVVSANFSTITSTRFFHSSSPRFSSATASSSQVDPSQYTEMAWEGVVGAVETAQANKQQVVETEHLMKSLLEQKDGLARRIFAKIGVDNSSALQITMDFISQQPKVTGGTSGPVVGSNLSSLLDNARKNKKDMGDDFISVEHIVLAFNLDKRFGQQFLRSLGVSEKDLRDAVTAVRGNQRVTDQNPEGKYQALDKYGSDLTELARRGKLDPVIGRDDEIRRCIQILSRRTKNNPVIIGEPGVGKTAIAEGLAQRIVRGDVPEPLLNRKLFSLDMGALVAGAKYRGEFEERLKAVLKEVTSSNGQIILFIDEIHTVVGAGATSGAMDAGNLLKPMLGRGELRCIGATTLNEYRKYIEKDPALARRFQQVFCDQPTVEDTISILRGLRERYELHHGVKISDSALVAAAVLADRYITERFLPDKAIDLVDEAAAKLKMEITSKPTELDEFDRAVLKLEMEKLSLKNDTDKASKERLSKLEHDLEELKQKQKELNELWDREKALMNRIRSLKEESQSRDGSC
;
A
#
# COMPACT_ATOMS: atom_id res chain seq x y z
N MET A 1 32.65 45.11 54.54
CA MET A 1 32.61 46.09 53.42
C MET A 1 31.32 45.79 52.65
N ALA A 2 30.24 46.57 52.84
CA ALA A 2 29.93 47.86 52.18
C ALA A 2 29.23 47.64 50.81
N SER A 3 28.08 48.24 50.46
CA SER A 3 27.21 49.19 51.20
C SER A 3 25.80 49.33 50.58
N ARG A 4 24.76 49.61 51.41
CA ARG A 4 23.48 50.35 51.16
C ARG A 4 22.56 49.95 49.97
N ARG A 5 21.29 49.55 50.17
CA ARG A 5 20.07 50.24 50.71
C ARG A 5 19.35 51.17 49.70
N LEU A 6 18.03 50.95 49.51
CA LEU A 6 16.86 51.90 49.52
C LEU A 6 15.62 51.14 48.92
N THR A 7 14.55 50.82 49.68
CA THR A 7 13.23 51.54 49.85
C THR A 7 12.43 51.79 48.57
N LYS A 8 11.09 51.71 48.43
CA LYS A 8 9.86 51.53 49.27
C LYS A 8 8.78 50.92 48.33
N SER A 9 7.84 50.05 48.73
CA SER A 9 6.64 50.22 49.58
C SER A 9 5.48 51.09 49.00
N ALA A 10 4.46 50.40 48.47
CA ALA A 10 3.02 50.49 48.81
C ALA A 10 2.06 51.57 48.22
N LEU A 11 0.75 51.19 48.22
CA LEU A 11 -0.50 52.00 48.08
C LEU A 11 -0.79 52.62 46.68
N THR A 12 -2.04 52.81 46.18
CA THR A 12 -3.40 52.29 46.52
C THR A 12 -4.41 52.54 45.38
N THR A 13 -5.34 51.61 45.19
CA THR A 13 -6.81 51.76 45.10
C THR A 13 -7.46 53.09 44.65
N ILE A 14 -8.37 53.00 43.67
CA ILE A 14 -9.71 53.66 43.57
C ILE A 14 -10.55 52.73 42.65
N LYS A 15 -11.66 52.09 43.09
CA LYS A 15 -13.05 52.60 43.32
C LYS A 15 -13.74 53.09 42.02
N SER A 16 -15.02 52.82 41.74
CA SER A 16 -16.05 52.09 42.51
C SER A 16 -17.37 51.87 41.73
N THR A 17 -18.04 50.74 41.99
CA THR A 17 -19.51 50.54 42.15
C THR A 17 -20.53 51.12 41.16
N SER A 18 -21.45 50.25 40.71
CA SER A 18 -22.89 50.39 40.98
C SER A 18 -23.61 49.03 41.01
N LYS A 19 -24.70 48.91 41.79
CA LYS A 19 -25.56 47.72 41.98
C LYS A 19 -26.94 47.96 41.33
N LEU A 20 -27.83 46.95 41.43
CA LEU A 20 -29.24 46.85 41.00
C LEU A 20 -29.40 46.43 39.51
N SER A 21 -30.37 45.59 39.10
CA SER A 21 -31.51 44.96 39.82
C SER A 21 -31.97 43.62 39.18
N ARG A 22 -32.58 42.74 39.99
CA ARG A 22 -33.46 41.59 39.62
C ARG A 22 -34.92 42.09 39.37
N PRO A 23 -35.94 41.25 39.08
CA PRO A 23 -36.08 40.08 38.18
C PRO A 23 -37.44 40.03 37.38
N SER A 24 -37.58 39.11 36.41
CA SER A 24 -38.90 38.55 35.97
C SER A 24 -38.69 37.28 35.10
N ARG A 25 -39.13 36.09 35.50
CA ARG A 25 -40.47 35.46 35.31
C ARG A 25 -40.85 35.10 33.86
N SER A 26 -41.18 33.82 33.66
CA SER A 26 -41.77 33.13 32.50
C SER A 26 -43.33 33.26 32.54
N PRO A 27 -44.17 32.46 31.82
CA PRO A 27 -43.98 31.54 30.66
C PRO A 27 -45.01 31.77 29.52
N HIS A 28 -45.02 30.95 28.45
CA HIS A 28 -46.19 30.55 27.60
C HIS A 28 -45.71 29.46 26.61
N SER A 29 -46.12 28.17 26.65
CA SER A 29 -47.43 27.52 26.42
C SER A 29 -47.75 27.18 24.95
N SER A 30 -47.36 25.96 24.54
CA SER A 30 -48.14 24.97 23.75
C SER A 30 -49.24 25.42 22.77
N LEU A 31 -49.21 24.91 21.51
CA LEU A 31 -50.18 23.90 21.00
C LEU A 31 -50.02 23.55 19.50
N SER A 32 -50.33 22.28 19.23
CA SER A 32 -50.54 21.59 17.94
C SER A 32 -51.27 22.34 16.80
N ARG A 33 -50.93 22.02 15.54
CA ARG A 33 -51.79 21.14 14.68
C ARG A 33 -51.20 20.79 13.30
N THR A 34 -51.61 19.62 12.82
CA THR A 34 -51.44 19.06 11.47
C THR A 34 -52.34 19.72 10.41
N ARG A 35 -51.89 19.82 9.15
CA ARG A 35 -52.58 19.20 7.98
C ARG A 35 -51.77 19.27 6.68
N ALA A 36 -52.00 18.30 5.81
CA ALA A 36 -51.52 18.23 4.43
C ALA A 36 -52.61 18.67 3.42
N ILE A 37 -52.19 18.92 2.17
CA ILE A 37 -52.93 18.97 0.89
C ILE A 37 -51.80 19.07 -0.18
N SER A 38 -51.46 18.07 -1.01
CA SER A 38 -52.09 17.61 -2.29
C SER A 38 -52.29 18.77 -3.30
N SER A 39 -51.97 18.68 -4.60
CA SER A 39 -52.45 17.68 -5.58
C SER A 39 -51.69 17.80 -6.92
N SER A 40 -51.30 16.69 -7.59
CA SER A 40 -51.94 16.04 -8.77
C SER A 40 -51.47 16.51 -10.17
N SER A 41 -50.90 15.60 -10.99
CA SER A 41 -51.48 14.97 -12.22
C SER A 41 -50.93 15.62 -13.52
N SER A 42 -50.73 14.99 -14.69
CA SER A 42 -51.27 13.81 -15.42
C SER A 42 -50.29 13.46 -16.58
N SER A 43 -49.86 12.23 -16.93
CA SER A 43 -50.48 10.94 -17.34
C SER A 43 -50.73 10.72 -18.85
N LEU A 44 -50.77 9.42 -19.26
CA LEU A 44 -51.01 8.80 -20.60
C LEU A 44 -49.74 8.70 -21.50
N LEU A 45 -49.51 7.74 -22.42
CA LEU A 45 -50.08 6.42 -22.84
C LEU A 45 -48.98 5.66 -23.67
N GLY A 46 -49.03 4.37 -24.06
CA GLY A 46 -49.95 3.26 -23.74
C GLY A 46 -49.72 1.95 -24.55
N SER A 47 -50.24 0.81 -24.03
CA SER A 47 -50.66 -0.46 -24.73
C SER A 47 -49.61 -1.30 -25.52
N ALA A 48 -49.68 -2.65 -25.68
CA ALA A 48 -50.81 -3.60 -25.63
C ALA A 48 -50.39 -5.09 -25.34
N PHE A 49 -51.31 -5.92 -24.79
CA PHE A 49 -51.62 -7.37 -24.97
C PHE A 49 -50.53 -8.41 -25.41
N SER A 50 -50.51 -9.72 -25.04
CA SER A 50 -51.41 -10.58 -24.23
C SER A 50 -50.78 -11.94 -23.81
N ARG A 51 -51.43 -12.62 -22.85
CA ARG A 51 -51.18 -13.96 -22.20
C ARG A 51 -51.51 -15.18 -23.12
N PRO A 52 -51.32 -16.50 -22.78
CA PRO A 52 -51.68 -17.13 -21.47
C PRO A 52 -50.92 -18.39 -20.91
N LEU A 53 -51.04 -18.57 -19.57
CA LEU A 53 -51.25 -19.82 -18.75
C LEU A 53 -50.26 -21.02 -18.87
N ASN A 54 -50.04 -21.89 -17.87
CA ASN A 54 -50.79 -22.20 -16.63
C ASN A 54 -49.89 -22.79 -15.50
N ASP A 55 -50.19 -22.45 -14.23
CA ASP A 55 -50.37 -23.28 -13.00
C ASP A 55 -49.57 -24.60 -12.73
N ASN A 56 -49.30 -25.06 -11.48
CA ASN A 56 -49.85 -24.68 -10.15
C ASN A 56 -48.94 -25.07 -8.93
N LYS A 57 -48.94 -24.22 -7.89
CA LYS A 57 -48.96 -24.45 -6.40
C LYS A 57 -48.21 -25.66 -5.77
N ASN A 58 -47.28 -25.46 -4.80
CA ASN A 58 -47.47 -25.28 -3.33
C ASN A 58 -48.16 -26.51 -2.64
N VAL A 59 -47.73 -27.09 -1.51
CA VAL A 59 -47.61 -26.49 -0.15
C VAL A 59 -47.04 -27.47 0.93
N VAL A 60 -46.27 -26.97 1.92
CA VAL A 60 -46.11 -27.39 3.36
C VAL A 60 -45.34 -28.67 3.81
N SER A 61 -44.81 -28.55 5.04
CA SER A 61 -43.94 -29.38 5.90
C SER A 61 -44.62 -30.47 6.76
N ALA A 62 -43.84 -31.45 7.26
CA ALA A 62 -44.01 -32.04 8.61
C ALA A 62 -42.76 -32.82 9.10
N ASN A 63 -42.56 -32.89 10.42
CA ASN A 63 -41.60 -33.78 11.11
C ASN A 63 -42.24 -35.15 11.40
N PHE A 64 -41.47 -36.25 11.42
CA PHE A 64 -41.76 -37.40 12.31
C PHE A 64 -40.54 -38.33 12.55
N SER A 65 -40.57 -39.10 13.63
CA SER A 65 -39.48 -39.99 14.09
C SER A 65 -40.02 -41.25 14.81
N THR A 66 -39.67 -42.46 14.35
CA THR A 66 -39.68 -43.78 15.07
C THR A 66 -39.15 -44.86 14.11
N ILE A 67 -38.07 -45.63 14.36
CA ILE A 67 -37.87 -46.81 15.24
C ILE A 67 -38.62 -48.11 14.82
N THR A 68 -37.89 -49.12 14.30
CA THR A 68 -37.88 -50.60 14.62
C THR A 68 -37.01 -51.37 13.59
N SER A 69 -35.97 -52.14 13.98
CA SER A 69 -35.95 -53.60 14.26
C SER A 69 -36.35 -54.50 13.05
N THR A 70 -35.65 -55.55 12.60
CA THR A 70 -35.02 -56.67 13.35
C THR A 70 -33.96 -57.52 12.60
N ARG A 71 -32.99 -58.05 13.37
CA ARG A 71 -32.37 -59.42 13.35
C ARG A 71 -31.35 -59.88 12.29
N PHE A 72 -30.40 -60.68 12.81
CA PHE A 72 -29.29 -61.37 12.15
C PHE A 72 -29.67 -62.75 11.59
N PHE A 73 -28.93 -63.21 10.57
CA PHE A 73 -28.46 -64.60 10.45
C PHE A 73 -27.02 -64.60 9.90
N HIS A 74 -26.19 -65.58 10.30
CA HIS A 74 -24.82 -65.76 9.81
C HIS A 74 -24.76 -66.90 8.77
N SER A 75 -23.96 -66.72 7.72
CA SER A 75 -23.13 -67.81 7.17
C SER A 75 -21.91 -67.28 6.40
N SER A 76 -20.76 -67.91 6.70
CA SER A 76 -19.46 -67.85 6.02
C SER A 76 -19.52 -68.65 4.70
N SER A 77 -18.79 -68.43 3.59
CA SER A 77 -17.54 -67.71 3.22
C SER A 77 -17.58 -67.48 1.66
N PRO A 78 -16.51 -67.06 0.94
CA PRO A 78 -15.32 -66.27 1.29
C PRO A 78 -15.25 -64.94 0.50
N ARG A 79 -14.34 -64.02 0.85
CA ARG A 79 -14.04 -62.84 0.01
C ARG A 79 -13.13 -63.22 -1.16
N PHE A 80 -13.63 -63.13 -2.39
CA PHE A 80 -12.77 -63.01 -3.57
C PHE A 80 -12.25 -61.57 -3.67
N SER A 81 -10.93 -61.42 -3.61
CA SER A 81 -10.25 -60.14 -3.85
C SER A 81 -10.21 -59.86 -5.36
N SER A 82 -11.17 -59.09 -5.88
CA SER A 82 -11.02 -58.47 -7.20
C SER A 82 -10.15 -57.22 -7.05
N ALA A 83 -8.85 -57.38 -7.28
CA ALA A 83 -7.92 -56.26 -7.40
C ALA A 83 -8.21 -55.49 -8.69
N THR A 84 -9.15 -54.55 -8.64
CA THR A 84 -9.35 -53.55 -9.70
C THR A 84 -8.32 -52.44 -9.52
N ALA A 85 -7.52 -52.22 -10.57
CA ALA A 85 -6.44 -51.25 -10.56
C ALA A 85 -6.94 -49.83 -10.24
N SER A 86 -6.21 -49.13 -9.39
CA SER A 86 -6.53 -47.78 -8.93
C SER A 86 -6.52 -46.75 -10.06
N SER A 87 -7.61 -46.01 -10.20
CA SER A 87 -7.64 -44.77 -10.99
C SER A 87 -6.81 -43.68 -10.28
N SER A 88 -5.78 -43.18 -10.95
CA SER A 88 -4.85 -42.15 -10.44
C SER A 88 -5.49 -40.75 -10.39
N GLN A 89 -6.52 -40.54 -9.56
CA GLN A 89 -7.10 -39.22 -9.35
C GLN A 89 -6.26 -38.41 -8.36
N VAL A 90 -5.90 -37.19 -8.77
CA VAL A 90 -5.20 -36.22 -7.91
C VAL A 90 -6.25 -35.47 -7.09
N ASP A 91 -6.20 -35.64 -5.77
CA ASP A 91 -7.14 -35.05 -4.81
C ASP A 91 -6.75 -33.59 -4.48
N PRO A 92 -7.59 -32.59 -4.81
CA PRO A 92 -7.28 -31.17 -4.56
C PRO A 92 -7.04 -30.85 -3.10
N SER A 93 -7.70 -31.56 -2.17
CA SER A 93 -7.67 -31.24 -0.74
C SER A 93 -6.28 -31.39 -0.10
N GLN A 94 -5.38 -32.13 -0.75
CA GLN A 94 -4.03 -32.45 -0.26
C GLN A 94 -2.98 -31.41 -0.63
N TYR A 95 -3.32 -30.42 -1.46
CA TYR A 95 -2.40 -29.40 -1.98
C TYR A 95 -2.65 -28.03 -1.34
N THR A 96 -1.65 -27.16 -1.38
CA THR A 96 -1.88 -25.73 -1.18
C THR A 96 -2.52 -25.10 -2.42
N GLU A 97 -3.24 -23.99 -2.26
CA GLU A 97 -3.97 -23.34 -3.36
C GLU A 97 -3.09 -23.10 -4.60
N MET A 98 -1.89 -22.54 -4.41
CA MET A 98 -0.95 -22.26 -5.51
C MET A 98 -0.25 -23.51 -6.05
N ALA A 99 -0.06 -24.55 -5.24
CA ALA A 99 0.43 -25.83 -5.75
C ALA A 99 -0.63 -26.53 -6.61
N TRP A 100 -1.91 -26.43 -6.22
CA TRP A 100 -3.03 -26.93 -7.00
C TRP A 100 -3.24 -26.14 -8.29
N GLU A 101 -3.20 -24.82 -8.23
CA GLU A 101 -3.22 -23.93 -9.40
C GLU A 101 -2.09 -24.29 -10.38
N GLY A 102 -0.88 -24.57 -9.90
CA GLY A 102 0.24 -25.03 -10.73
C GLY A 102 -0.01 -26.38 -11.42
N VAL A 103 -0.66 -27.32 -10.73
CA VAL A 103 -1.05 -28.62 -11.31
C VAL A 103 -2.15 -28.46 -12.36
N VAL A 104 -3.13 -27.57 -12.14
CA VAL A 104 -4.17 -27.26 -13.12
C VAL A 104 -3.58 -26.53 -14.34
N GLY A 105 -2.77 -25.49 -14.12
CA GLY A 105 -2.11 -24.73 -15.18
C GLY A 105 -1.10 -25.54 -16.00
N ALA A 106 -0.57 -26.66 -15.46
CA ALA A 106 0.21 -27.62 -16.24
C ALA A 106 -0.63 -28.26 -17.37
N VAL A 107 -1.91 -28.54 -17.11
CA VAL A 107 -2.85 -29.10 -18.10
C VAL A 107 -3.14 -28.08 -19.20
N GLU A 108 -3.41 -26.83 -18.83
CA GLU A 108 -3.61 -25.72 -19.76
C GLU A 108 -2.35 -25.48 -20.60
N THR A 109 -1.17 -25.57 -19.98
CA THR A 109 0.13 -25.44 -20.65
C THR A 109 0.36 -26.51 -21.71
N ALA A 110 0.02 -27.77 -21.43
CA ALA A 110 0.11 -28.86 -22.41
C ALA A 110 -0.86 -28.63 -23.59
N GLN A 111 -2.10 -28.22 -23.30
CA GLN A 111 -3.10 -27.90 -24.33
C GLN A 111 -2.66 -26.74 -25.22
N ALA A 112 -2.14 -25.65 -24.64
CA ALA A 112 -1.65 -24.49 -25.38
C ALA A 112 -0.50 -24.83 -26.35
N ASN A 113 0.34 -25.80 -25.98
CA ASN A 113 1.44 -26.29 -26.82
C ASN A 113 1.06 -27.44 -27.77
N LYS A 114 -0.23 -27.84 -27.79
CA LYS A 114 -0.79 -28.95 -28.59
C LYS A 114 -0.18 -30.32 -28.24
N GLN A 115 0.04 -30.56 -26.95
CA GLN A 115 0.59 -31.80 -26.39
C GLN A 115 -0.50 -32.55 -25.61
N GLN A 116 -0.67 -33.84 -25.90
CA GLN A 116 -1.72 -34.66 -25.29
C GLN A 116 -1.34 -35.17 -23.90
N VAL A 117 -0.04 -35.37 -23.63
CA VAL A 117 0.46 -35.91 -22.36
C VAL A 117 1.01 -34.77 -21.49
N VAL A 118 0.40 -34.58 -20.31
CA VAL A 118 0.82 -33.58 -19.34
C VAL A 118 1.98 -34.15 -18.53
N GLU A 119 3.17 -33.62 -18.81
CA GLU A 119 4.44 -34.03 -18.20
C GLU A 119 5.09 -32.90 -17.37
N THR A 120 6.17 -33.23 -16.69
CA THR A 120 6.94 -32.40 -15.74
C THR A 120 7.30 -30.99 -16.22
N GLU A 121 7.65 -30.84 -17.49
CA GLU A 121 8.03 -29.57 -18.12
C GLU A 121 6.88 -28.54 -18.12
N HIS A 122 5.64 -29.00 -18.29
CA HIS A 122 4.45 -28.14 -18.25
C HIS A 122 4.15 -27.64 -16.84
N LEU A 123 4.40 -28.48 -15.83
CA LEU A 123 4.28 -28.10 -14.42
C LEU A 123 5.33 -27.07 -14.03
N MET A 124 6.59 -27.24 -14.48
CA MET A 124 7.63 -26.22 -14.24
C MET A 124 7.23 -24.88 -14.86
N LYS A 125 6.79 -24.88 -16.14
CA LYS A 125 6.35 -23.66 -16.81
C LYS A 125 5.20 -22.99 -16.05
N SER A 126 4.17 -23.75 -15.66
CA SER A 126 3.04 -23.22 -14.90
C SER A 126 3.46 -22.57 -13.58
N LEU A 127 4.31 -23.23 -12.79
CA LEU A 127 4.85 -22.69 -11.53
C LEU A 127 5.74 -21.45 -11.72
N LEU A 128 6.47 -21.37 -12.85
CA LEU A 128 7.27 -20.20 -13.21
C LEU A 128 6.43 -19.07 -13.85
N GLU A 129 5.22 -19.33 -14.33
CA GLU A 129 4.30 -18.32 -14.89
C GLU A 129 3.41 -17.66 -13.81
N GLN A 130 3.17 -18.33 -12.68
CA GLN A 130 2.46 -17.78 -11.51
C GLN A 130 3.02 -16.42 -11.06
N LYS A 131 2.13 -15.42 -10.98
CA LYS A 131 2.44 -14.10 -10.40
C LYS A 131 2.73 -14.30 -8.92
N ASP A 132 3.84 -13.71 -8.45
CA ASP A 132 4.34 -13.88 -7.08
C ASP A 132 4.43 -15.36 -6.62
N GLY A 133 4.71 -16.29 -7.54
CA GLY A 133 4.82 -17.71 -7.23
C GLY A 133 6.06 -18.08 -6.41
N LEU A 134 5.91 -19.04 -5.48
CA LEU A 134 7.02 -19.58 -4.67
C LEU A 134 8.20 -20.07 -5.51
N ALA A 135 7.96 -20.72 -6.66
CA ALA A 135 9.02 -21.22 -7.53
C ALA A 135 9.98 -20.11 -7.99
N ARG A 136 9.44 -18.95 -8.39
CA ARG A 136 10.25 -17.76 -8.77
C ARG A 136 11.14 -17.31 -7.62
N ARG A 137 10.60 -17.23 -6.40
CA ARG A 137 11.34 -16.82 -5.19
C ARG A 137 12.46 -17.80 -4.86
N ILE A 138 12.22 -19.11 -4.97
CA ILE A 138 13.21 -20.16 -4.72
C ILE A 138 14.38 -20.05 -5.71
N PHE A 139 14.11 -19.93 -7.01
CA PHE A 139 15.16 -19.78 -8.02
C PHE A 139 15.92 -18.45 -7.92
N ALA A 140 15.21 -17.33 -7.73
CA ALA A 140 15.83 -16.02 -7.52
C ALA A 140 16.75 -15.99 -6.28
N LYS A 141 16.44 -16.77 -5.24
CA LYS A 141 17.28 -16.88 -4.02
C LYS A 141 18.64 -17.53 -4.28
N ILE A 142 18.76 -18.37 -5.32
CA ILE A 142 20.01 -19.01 -5.78
C ILE A 142 20.72 -18.12 -6.82
N GLY A 143 20.14 -16.98 -7.21
CA GLY A 143 20.67 -16.10 -8.27
C GLY A 143 20.27 -16.54 -9.68
N VAL A 144 19.31 -17.47 -9.83
CA VAL A 144 18.74 -17.81 -11.14
C VAL A 144 17.70 -16.78 -11.53
N ASP A 145 17.88 -16.16 -12.70
CA ASP A 145 16.88 -15.30 -13.29
C ASP A 145 15.68 -16.11 -13.83
N ASN A 146 14.47 -15.61 -13.55
CA ASN A 146 13.22 -16.24 -13.95
C ASN A 146 13.01 -16.23 -15.48
N SER A 147 13.52 -15.21 -16.20
CA SER A 147 13.38 -15.19 -17.67
C SER A 147 14.20 -16.31 -18.32
N SER A 148 15.41 -16.53 -17.81
CA SER A 148 16.29 -17.64 -18.23
C SER A 148 15.68 -19.02 -17.92
N ALA A 149 15.13 -19.19 -16.72
CA ALA A 149 14.45 -20.43 -16.33
C ALA A 149 13.19 -20.72 -17.18
N LEU A 150 12.38 -19.70 -17.47
CA LEU A 150 11.23 -19.83 -18.37
C LEU A 150 11.67 -20.20 -19.79
N GLN A 151 12.71 -19.55 -20.33
CA GLN A 151 13.19 -19.79 -21.69
C GLN A 151 13.65 -21.24 -21.87
N ILE A 152 14.52 -21.77 -20.98
CA ILE A 152 14.97 -23.17 -21.02
C ILE A 152 13.77 -24.15 -20.97
N THR A 153 12.76 -23.83 -20.16
CA THR A 153 11.54 -24.64 -20.05
C THR A 153 10.72 -24.61 -21.33
N MET A 154 10.54 -23.42 -21.94
CA MET A 154 9.83 -23.26 -23.21
C MET A 154 10.56 -23.95 -24.38
N ASP A 155 11.89 -23.86 -24.42
CA ASP A 155 12.72 -24.51 -25.43
C ASP A 155 12.55 -26.04 -25.36
N PHE A 156 12.59 -26.64 -24.16
CA PHE A 156 12.35 -28.07 -23.97
C PHE A 156 10.93 -28.49 -24.38
N ILE A 157 9.91 -27.71 -24.01
CA ILE A 157 8.51 -27.94 -24.41
C ILE A 157 8.36 -27.85 -25.94
N SER A 158 9.06 -26.92 -26.60
CA SER A 158 8.97 -26.70 -28.05
C SER A 158 9.45 -27.91 -28.88
N GLN A 159 10.39 -28.68 -28.33
CA GLN A 159 10.99 -29.88 -28.93
C GLN A 159 10.11 -31.13 -28.78
N GLN A 160 9.09 -31.12 -27.91
CA GLN A 160 8.23 -32.29 -27.72
C GLN A 160 7.23 -32.46 -28.86
N PRO A 161 6.82 -33.71 -29.21
CA PRO A 161 5.85 -33.98 -30.27
C PRO A 161 4.52 -33.24 -30.09
N LYS A 162 4.03 -32.64 -31.17
CA LYS A 162 2.73 -31.93 -31.21
C LYS A 162 1.70 -32.80 -31.91
N VAL A 163 0.50 -32.88 -31.35
CA VAL A 163 -0.60 -33.71 -31.86
C VAL A 163 -1.56 -32.84 -32.66
N THR A 164 -1.93 -33.30 -33.86
CA THR A 164 -2.93 -32.65 -34.72
C THR A 164 -4.15 -33.55 -34.88
N GLY A 165 -5.23 -33.25 -34.16
CA GLY A 165 -6.48 -33.99 -34.19
C GLY A 165 -7.26 -33.83 -32.89
N GLY A 166 -8.55 -34.13 -32.89
CA GLY A 166 -9.38 -34.12 -31.68
C GLY A 166 -9.05 -35.30 -30.77
N THR A 167 -8.20 -35.08 -29.77
CA THR A 167 -7.80 -36.11 -28.80
C THR A 167 -8.78 -36.23 -27.64
N SER A 168 -8.93 -37.44 -27.09
CA SER A 168 -9.73 -37.76 -25.90
C SER A 168 -9.13 -37.20 -24.60
N GLY A 169 -9.12 -35.87 -24.47
CA GLY A 169 -8.64 -35.15 -23.29
C GLY A 169 -7.12 -35.18 -23.08
N PRO A 170 -6.61 -34.36 -22.15
CA PRO A 170 -5.23 -34.43 -21.68
C PRO A 170 -5.03 -35.64 -20.76
N VAL A 171 -3.90 -36.34 -20.90
CA VAL A 171 -3.55 -37.52 -20.09
C VAL A 171 -2.35 -37.20 -19.21
N VAL A 172 -2.38 -37.53 -17.92
CA VAL A 172 -1.24 -37.33 -17.02
C VAL A 172 -0.13 -38.33 -17.34
N GLY A 173 1.09 -37.82 -17.56
CA GLY A 173 2.26 -38.64 -17.87
C GLY A 173 2.85 -39.36 -16.66
N SER A 174 3.61 -40.43 -16.92
CA SER A 174 4.25 -41.25 -15.89
C SER A 174 5.25 -40.47 -15.03
N ASN A 175 5.91 -39.48 -15.63
CA ASN A 175 6.97 -38.74 -14.96
C ASN A 175 6.37 -37.63 -14.09
N LEU A 176 5.31 -36.97 -14.56
CA LEU A 176 4.51 -36.09 -13.71
C LEU A 176 3.92 -36.83 -12.50
N SER A 177 3.34 -38.02 -12.68
CA SER A 177 2.85 -38.83 -11.54
C SER A 177 3.98 -39.15 -10.56
N SER A 178 5.14 -39.58 -11.06
CA SER A 178 6.32 -39.90 -10.24
C SER A 178 6.86 -38.68 -9.48
N LEU A 179 6.81 -37.48 -10.09
CA LEU A 179 7.21 -36.22 -9.45
C LEU A 179 6.25 -35.85 -8.32
N LEU A 180 4.94 -35.95 -8.53
CA LEU A 180 3.94 -35.70 -7.48
C LEU A 180 4.07 -36.69 -6.30
N ASP A 181 4.39 -37.95 -6.57
CA ASP A 181 4.68 -38.93 -5.51
C ASP A 181 5.99 -38.65 -4.76
N ASN A 182 6.99 -38.08 -5.42
CA ASN A 182 8.19 -37.59 -4.74
C ASN A 182 7.91 -36.30 -3.93
N ALA A 183 7.06 -35.40 -4.41
CA ALA A 183 6.60 -34.25 -3.63
C ALA A 183 5.83 -34.68 -2.36
N ARG A 184 5.03 -35.75 -2.44
CA ARG A 184 4.38 -36.38 -1.27
C ARG A 184 5.37 -36.96 -0.24
N LYS A 185 6.56 -37.41 -0.68
CA LYS A 185 7.65 -37.84 0.24
C LYS A 185 8.29 -36.62 0.90
N ASN A 186 8.71 -35.63 0.09
CA ASN A 186 9.26 -34.37 0.58
C ASN A 186 8.35 -33.73 1.65
N LYS A 187 7.02 -33.74 1.45
CA LYS A 187 6.03 -33.28 2.43
C LYS A 187 6.13 -34.00 3.79
N LYS A 188 6.25 -35.32 3.76
CA LYS A 188 6.38 -36.15 4.99
C LYS A 188 7.71 -35.89 5.68
N ASP A 189 8.80 -35.82 4.91
CA ASP A 189 10.15 -35.58 5.43
C ASP A 189 10.28 -34.17 6.05
N MET A 190 9.59 -33.18 5.48
CA MET A 190 9.52 -31.80 5.97
C MET A 190 8.48 -31.57 7.08
N GLY A 191 7.67 -32.59 7.39
CA GLY A 191 6.71 -32.61 8.50
C GLY A 191 5.47 -31.73 8.29
N ASP A 192 5.02 -31.60 7.04
CA ASP A 192 3.95 -30.69 6.60
C ASP A 192 2.62 -31.40 6.29
N ASP A 193 1.50 -30.67 6.43
CA ASP A 193 0.16 -31.21 6.25
C ASP A 193 -0.31 -31.16 4.79
N PHE A 194 0.06 -30.13 4.02
CA PHE A 194 -0.30 -29.96 2.61
C PHE A 194 0.91 -29.94 1.66
N ILE A 195 0.71 -30.40 0.41
CA ILE A 195 1.73 -30.37 -0.64
C ILE A 195 1.85 -28.93 -1.16
N SER A 196 2.85 -28.20 -0.66
CA SER A 196 3.26 -26.88 -1.20
C SER A 196 4.11 -26.95 -2.48
N VAL A 197 4.27 -25.80 -3.14
CA VAL A 197 5.16 -25.60 -4.30
C VAL A 197 6.61 -25.99 -3.99
N GLU A 198 7.08 -25.79 -2.76
CA GLU A 198 8.45 -26.15 -2.33
C GLU A 198 8.71 -27.65 -2.48
N HIS A 199 7.77 -28.50 -2.05
CA HIS A 199 7.88 -29.95 -2.16
C HIS A 199 7.95 -30.41 -3.62
N ILE A 200 7.21 -29.72 -4.50
CA ILE A 200 7.17 -29.97 -5.95
C ILE A 200 8.49 -29.51 -6.59
N VAL A 201 8.99 -28.32 -6.26
CA VAL A 201 10.28 -27.79 -6.73
C VAL A 201 11.43 -28.72 -6.32
N LEU A 202 11.48 -29.19 -5.08
CA LEU A 202 12.47 -30.18 -4.62
C LEU A 202 12.37 -31.52 -5.37
N ALA A 203 11.17 -31.92 -5.79
CA ALA A 203 10.96 -33.19 -6.49
C ALA A 203 11.54 -33.19 -7.92
N PHE A 204 11.74 -32.03 -8.57
CA PHE A 204 12.37 -31.94 -9.89
C PHE A 204 13.82 -32.45 -9.91
N ASN A 205 14.55 -32.39 -8.79
CA ASN A 205 15.90 -32.98 -8.70
C ASN A 205 15.89 -34.52 -8.89
N LEU A 206 14.75 -35.17 -8.64
CA LEU A 206 14.57 -36.62 -8.85
C LEU A 206 13.94 -36.97 -10.21
N ASP A 207 13.52 -35.98 -11.00
CA ASP A 207 13.00 -36.23 -12.35
C ASP A 207 14.12 -36.36 -13.39
N LYS A 208 14.09 -37.48 -14.11
CA LYS A 208 15.08 -37.85 -15.14
C LYS A 208 14.73 -37.32 -16.53
N ARG A 209 13.50 -36.87 -16.78
CA ARG A 209 13.03 -36.40 -18.11
C ARG A 209 13.44 -34.96 -18.37
N PHE A 210 13.16 -34.07 -17.42
CA PHE A 210 13.34 -32.64 -17.56
C PHE A 210 14.11 -32.05 -16.38
N GLY A 211 13.68 -32.33 -15.14
CA GLY A 211 14.14 -31.63 -13.93
C GLY A 211 15.65 -31.66 -13.70
N GLN A 212 16.29 -32.83 -13.82
CA GLN A 212 17.75 -32.95 -13.69
C GLN A 212 18.53 -32.23 -14.80
N GLN A 213 18.02 -32.19 -16.02
CA GLN A 213 18.67 -31.47 -17.13
C GLN A 213 18.51 -29.95 -16.93
N PHE A 214 17.30 -29.52 -16.58
CA PHE A 214 16.95 -28.13 -16.27
C PHE A 214 17.82 -27.53 -15.16
N LEU A 215 17.94 -28.21 -14.01
CA LEU A 215 18.79 -27.75 -12.90
C LEU A 215 20.27 -27.68 -13.29
N ARG A 216 20.77 -28.64 -14.08
CA ARG A 216 22.15 -28.61 -14.61
C ARG A 216 22.39 -27.45 -15.57
N SER A 217 21.45 -27.14 -16.47
CA SER A 217 21.56 -25.97 -17.36
C SER A 217 21.56 -24.63 -16.63
N LEU A 218 21.01 -24.59 -15.41
CA LEU A 218 21.01 -23.43 -14.52
C LEU A 218 22.19 -23.41 -13.53
N GLY A 219 23.05 -24.44 -13.52
CA GLY A 219 24.16 -24.55 -12.57
C GLY A 219 23.74 -24.81 -11.11
N VAL A 220 22.48 -25.19 -10.87
CA VAL A 220 21.92 -25.36 -9.51
C VAL A 220 22.16 -26.78 -9.00
N SER A 221 22.77 -26.93 -7.81
CA SER A 221 22.88 -28.23 -7.15
C SER A 221 21.66 -28.55 -6.27
N GLU A 222 21.48 -29.83 -5.94
CA GLU A 222 20.47 -30.31 -4.98
C GLU A 222 20.60 -29.62 -3.62
N LYS A 223 21.83 -29.27 -3.21
CA LYS A 223 22.09 -28.57 -1.95
C LYS A 223 21.58 -27.14 -2.01
N ASP A 224 21.92 -26.40 -3.08
CA ASP A 224 21.50 -25.01 -3.24
C ASP A 224 19.97 -24.89 -3.29
N LEU A 225 19.30 -25.87 -3.93
CA LEU A 225 17.85 -25.94 -3.98
C LEU A 225 17.23 -26.19 -2.60
N ARG A 226 17.81 -27.08 -1.77
CA ARG A 226 17.37 -27.28 -0.38
C ARG A 226 17.64 -26.06 0.49
N ASP A 227 18.80 -25.44 0.36
CA ASP A 227 19.19 -24.26 1.15
C ASP A 227 18.28 -23.07 0.79
N ALA A 228 17.93 -22.88 -0.48
CA ALA A 228 16.99 -21.87 -0.93
C ALA A 228 15.55 -22.12 -0.46
N VAL A 229 15.03 -23.35 -0.57
CA VAL A 229 13.72 -23.71 -0.01
C VAL A 229 13.68 -23.47 1.50
N THR A 230 14.73 -23.86 2.22
CA THR A 230 14.85 -23.60 3.66
C THR A 230 14.89 -22.10 3.98
N ALA A 231 15.58 -21.30 3.16
CA ALA A 231 15.66 -19.85 3.33
C ALA A 231 14.35 -19.10 2.99
N VAL A 232 13.55 -19.61 2.06
CA VAL A 232 12.23 -19.04 1.70
C VAL A 232 11.15 -19.46 2.71
N ARG A 233 11.15 -20.73 3.14
CA ARG A 233 10.23 -21.29 4.15
C ARG A 233 10.52 -20.80 5.57
N GLY A 234 11.79 -20.55 5.87
CA GLY A 234 12.27 -20.32 7.23
C GLY A 234 11.94 -21.49 8.16
N ASN A 235 11.58 -21.17 9.41
CA ASN A 235 11.19 -22.17 10.42
C ASN A 235 9.69 -22.52 10.41
N GLN A 236 8.94 -22.18 9.36
CA GLN A 236 7.47 -22.37 9.33
C GLN A 236 7.07 -23.68 8.64
N ARG A 237 6.04 -24.35 9.18
CA ARG A 237 5.40 -25.52 8.57
C ARG A 237 4.17 -25.13 7.76
N VAL A 238 3.88 -25.91 6.72
CA VAL A 238 2.69 -25.77 5.87
C VAL A 238 1.55 -26.54 6.51
N THR A 239 0.84 -25.87 7.42
CA THR A 239 -0.30 -26.39 8.18
C THR A 239 -1.67 -25.94 7.66
N ASP A 240 -1.70 -25.08 6.63
CA ASP A 240 -2.91 -24.51 6.03
C ASP A 240 -2.83 -24.64 4.49
N GLN A 241 -3.98 -24.63 3.80
CA GLN A 241 -4.03 -24.65 2.33
C GLN A 241 -3.51 -23.37 1.67
N ASN A 242 -3.49 -22.23 2.38
CA ASN A 242 -2.87 -20.98 1.92
C ASN A 242 -1.75 -20.54 2.87
N PRO A 243 -0.54 -21.14 2.78
CA PRO A 243 0.63 -20.68 3.52
C PRO A 243 1.24 -19.41 2.90
N GLU A 244 1.03 -19.19 1.60
CA GLU A 244 1.65 -18.08 0.85
C GLU A 244 1.09 -16.71 1.25
N GLY A 245 -0.16 -16.63 1.71
CA GLY A 245 -0.70 -15.46 2.39
C GLY A 245 0.05 -15.11 3.68
N LYS A 246 0.66 -16.10 4.34
CA LYS A 246 1.36 -15.99 5.64
C LYS A 246 2.89 -15.85 5.50
N TYR A 247 3.46 -16.19 4.34
CA TYR A 247 4.84 -15.84 3.99
C TYR A 247 4.94 -14.33 3.65
N GLN A 248 5.92 -13.65 4.23
CA GLN A 248 6.22 -12.23 4.03
C GLN A 248 5.00 -11.32 4.27
N ALA A 249 4.35 -11.46 5.43
CA ALA A 249 3.28 -10.57 5.84
C ALA A 249 3.82 -9.15 6.08
N LEU A 250 5.07 -9.02 6.56
CA LEU A 250 5.77 -7.75 6.73
C LEU A 250 5.96 -6.98 5.42
N ASP A 251 6.29 -7.64 4.32
CA ASP A 251 6.53 -6.97 3.01
C ASP A 251 5.21 -6.61 2.30
N LYS A 252 4.09 -7.28 2.65
CA LYS A 252 2.75 -7.01 2.10
C LYS A 252 1.98 -5.92 2.85
N TYR A 253 2.18 -5.83 4.17
CA TYR A 253 1.43 -4.95 5.06
C TYR A 253 2.32 -3.91 5.77
N GLY A 254 3.55 -3.75 5.29
CA GLY A 254 4.50 -2.79 5.83
C GLY A 254 5.60 -2.43 4.84
N SER A 255 6.44 -1.49 5.26
CA SER A 255 7.51 -0.91 4.43
C SER A 255 8.82 -0.85 5.21
N ASP A 256 9.90 -1.44 4.69
CA ASP A 256 11.23 -1.41 5.29
C ASP A 256 11.86 0.00 5.12
N LEU A 257 11.70 0.84 6.15
CA LEU A 257 12.26 2.20 6.19
C LEU A 257 13.80 2.16 6.15
N THR A 258 14.43 1.12 6.71
CA THR A 258 15.89 0.96 6.62
C THR A 258 16.36 0.61 5.21
N GLU A 259 15.56 -0.08 4.41
CA GLU A 259 15.85 -0.28 2.99
C GLU A 259 15.58 0.99 2.17
N LEU A 260 14.50 1.72 2.42
CA LEU A 260 14.24 3.02 1.78
C LEU A 260 15.35 4.03 2.08
N ALA A 261 15.86 4.06 3.32
CA ALA A 261 17.02 4.86 3.71
C ALA A 261 18.30 4.46 2.94
N ARG A 262 18.58 3.15 2.82
CA ARG A 262 19.75 2.63 2.06
C ARG A 262 19.66 2.95 0.57
N ARG A 263 18.44 3.00 0.01
CA ARG A 263 18.16 3.39 -1.38
C ARG A 263 18.07 4.91 -1.59
N GLY A 264 18.37 5.73 -0.57
CA GLY A 264 18.32 7.21 -0.65
C GLY A 264 16.91 7.82 -0.79
N LYS A 265 15.84 7.03 -0.72
CA LYS A 265 14.49 7.45 -1.07
C LYS A 265 13.82 8.36 -0.02
N LEU A 266 14.22 8.29 1.25
CA LEU A 266 13.58 9.05 2.32
C LEU A 266 14.01 10.53 2.36
N ASP A 267 13.04 11.41 2.64
CA ASP A 267 13.17 12.70 3.35
C ASP A 267 14.50 12.95 4.10
N PRO A 268 15.47 13.83 3.71
CA PRO A 268 16.44 14.30 4.70
C PRO A 268 15.70 14.91 5.91
N VAL A 269 16.03 14.42 7.11
CA VAL A 269 15.38 14.85 8.35
C VAL A 269 16.22 15.92 9.02
N ILE A 270 15.65 17.12 9.19
CA ILE A 270 16.32 18.31 9.74
C ILE A 270 15.67 18.69 11.08
N GLY A 271 16.48 19.08 12.07
CA GLY A 271 16.00 19.68 13.32
C GLY A 271 15.29 18.74 14.30
N ARG A 272 15.41 17.41 14.15
CA ARG A 272 14.76 16.39 15.02
C ARG A 272 15.74 15.48 15.75
N ASP A 273 16.97 15.95 15.96
CA ASP A 273 18.06 15.13 16.47
C ASP A 273 17.87 14.69 17.93
N ASP A 274 17.22 15.50 18.77
CA ASP A 274 17.00 15.18 20.18
C ASP A 274 15.85 14.18 20.37
N GLU A 275 14.79 14.27 19.57
CA GLU A 275 13.71 13.28 19.55
C GLU A 275 14.21 11.94 19.01
N ILE A 276 15.02 11.93 17.95
CA ILE A 276 15.65 10.70 17.42
C ILE A 276 16.60 10.11 18.47
N ARG A 277 17.47 10.91 19.07
CA ARG A 277 18.38 10.50 20.17
C ARG A 277 17.59 9.96 21.36
N ARG A 278 16.44 10.54 21.69
CA ARG A 278 15.55 10.06 22.75
C ARG A 278 14.90 8.72 22.41
N CYS A 279 14.45 8.52 21.16
CA CYS A 279 13.96 7.24 20.67
C CYS A 279 15.05 6.15 20.76
N ILE A 280 16.27 6.43 20.31
CA ILE A 280 17.46 5.57 20.44
C ILE A 280 17.71 5.17 21.91
N GLN A 281 17.71 6.16 22.80
CA GLN A 281 17.90 5.95 24.24
C GLN A 281 16.82 5.02 24.81
N ILE A 282 15.55 5.21 24.43
CA ILE A 282 14.42 4.40 24.90
C ILE A 282 14.52 2.96 24.39
N LEU A 283 14.72 2.77 23.09
CA LEU A 283 14.86 1.44 22.46
C LEU A 283 16.02 0.63 23.08
N SER A 284 17.05 1.31 23.59
CA SER A 284 18.20 0.69 24.25
C SER A 284 17.93 0.25 25.71
N ARG A 285 16.77 0.60 26.30
CA ARG A 285 16.44 0.23 27.70
C ARG A 285 16.05 -1.25 27.84
N ARG A 286 16.22 -1.78 29.06
CA ARG A 286 15.71 -3.10 29.46
C ARG A 286 14.20 -3.09 29.76
N THR A 287 13.65 -1.96 30.20
CA THR A 287 12.23 -1.78 30.56
C THR A 287 11.73 -0.42 30.07
N LYS A 288 10.43 -0.33 29.74
CA LYS A 288 9.84 0.83 29.04
C LYS A 288 10.66 1.21 27.80
N ASN A 289 10.85 0.22 26.93
CA ASN A 289 11.76 0.22 25.79
C ASN A 289 11.05 0.45 24.44
N ASN A 290 9.76 0.77 24.46
CA ASN A 290 8.98 1.14 23.28
C ASN A 290 8.70 2.66 23.37
N PRO A 291 9.30 3.50 22.52
CA PRO A 291 8.97 4.92 22.49
C PRO A 291 7.57 5.14 21.89
N VAL A 292 6.86 6.15 22.39
CA VAL A 292 5.66 6.70 21.73
C VAL A 292 5.90 8.18 21.48
N ILE A 293 5.92 8.54 20.21
CA ILE A 293 6.05 9.90 19.71
C ILE A 293 4.67 10.56 19.83
N ILE A 294 4.58 11.56 20.69
CA ILE A 294 3.35 12.29 21.01
C ILE A 294 3.48 13.69 20.46
N GLY A 295 2.59 14.05 19.55
CA GLY A 295 2.53 15.38 18.94
C GLY A 295 1.27 15.53 18.10
N GLU A 296 0.95 16.75 17.73
CA GLU A 296 -0.21 17.03 16.87
C GLU A 296 -0.01 16.47 15.44
N PRO A 297 -1.07 16.37 14.61
CA PRO A 297 -0.91 16.02 13.20
C PRO A 297 -0.01 17.04 12.47
N GLY A 298 0.79 16.57 11.50
CA GLY A 298 1.64 17.45 10.68
C GLY A 298 2.98 17.88 11.28
N VAL A 299 3.27 17.65 12.57
CA VAL A 299 4.54 18.09 13.20
C VAL A 299 5.79 17.29 12.78
N GLY A 300 5.64 16.23 11.97
CA GLY A 300 6.76 15.38 11.53
C GLY A 300 7.04 14.15 12.41
N LYS A 301 5.99 13.53 12.99
CA LYS A 301 6.13 12.30 13.80
C LYS A 301 6.75 11.13 13.01
N THR A 302 6.31 10.93 11.77
CA THR A 302 6.81 9.92 10.83
C THR A 302 8.27 10.19 10.43
N ALA A 303 8.63 11.47 10.22
CA ALA A 303 10.01 11.88 9.92
C ALA A 303 11.01 11.52 11.04
N ILE A 304 10.59 11.46 12.31
CA ILE A 304 11.45 10.96 13.40
C ILE A 304 11.77 9.45 13.23
N ALA A 305 10.80 8.66 12.76
CA ALA A 305 11.03 7.23 12.48
C ALA A 305 11.92 7.04 11.24
N GLU A 306 11.73 7.84 10.19
CA GLU A 306 12.59 7.85 9.00
C GLU A 306 14.03 8.29 9.32
N GLY A 307 14.18 9.33 10.13
CA GLY A 307 15.50 9.81 10.59
C GLY A 307 16.21 8.78 11.47
N LEU A 308 15.46 8.02 12.27
CA LEU A 308 16.00 6.85 12.97
C LEU A 308 16.47 5.76 11.99
N ALA A 309 15.71 5.45 10.94
CA ALA A 309 16.14 4.49 9.92
C ALA A 309 17.44 4.94 9.22
N GLN A 310 17.55 6.23 8.89
CA GLN A 310 18.78 6.82 8.32
C GLN A 310 19.98 6.67 9.26
N ARG A 311 19.82 6.94 10.56
CA ARG A 311 20.89 6.74 11.55
C ARG A 311 21.30 5.27 11.70
N ILE A 312 20.34 4.35 11.72
CA ILE A 312 20.63 2.90 11.76
C ILE A 312 21.46 2.48 10.53
N VAL A 313 21.10 2.95 9.33
CA VAL A 313 21.84 2.65 8.09
C VAL A 313 23.24 3.28 8.08
N ARG A 314 23.40 4.49 8.62
CA ARG A 314 24.70 5.17 8.76
C ARG A 314 25.58 4.60 9.88
N GLY A 315 25.04 3.73 10.74
CA GLY A 315 25.74 3.24 11.94
C GLY A 315 25.83 4.24 13.09
N ASP A 316 25.12 5.38 13.03
CA ASP A 316 25.02 6.38 14.11
C ASP A 316 23.99 5.93 15.18
N VAL A 317 24.18 4.71 15.68
CA VAL A 317 23.36 4.11 16.74
C VAL A 317 24.21 3.22 17.66
N PRO A 318 23.86 3.08 18.95
CA PRO A 318 24.51 2.15 19.86
C PRO A 318 24.45 0.69 19.36
N GLU A 319 25.45 -0.12 19.71
CA GLU A 319 25.55 -1.55 19.31
C GLU A 319 24.24 -2.34 19.43
N PRO A 320 23.40 -2.19 20.48
CA PRO A 320 22.15 -2.92 20.56
C PRO A 320 21.20 -2.65 19.39
N LEU A 321 21.27 -1.50 18.71
CA LEU A 321 20.39 -1.13 17.58
C LEU A 321 21.07 -1.25 16.22
N LEU A 322 22.38 -1.54 16.18
CA LEU A 322 23.14 -1.71 14.95
C LEU A 322 22.55 -2.86 14.12
N ASN A 323 22.48 -2.67 12.79
CA ASN A 323 21.96 -3.64 11.82
C ASN A 323 20.51 -4.12 12.02
N ARG A 324 19.72 -3.50 12.92
CA ARG A 324 18.29 -3.78 13.02
C ARG A 324 17.54 -3.24 11.80
N LYS A 325 16.39 -3.84 11.50
CA LYS A 325 15.46 -3.31 10.51
C LYS A 325 14.36 -2.49 11.17
N LEU A 326 13.95 -1.39 10.55
CA LEU A 326 12.78 -0.61 10.96
C LEU A 326 11.70 -0.73 9.89
N PHE A 327 10.57 -1.35 10.23
CA PHE A 327 9.41 -1.46 9.35
C PHE A 327 8.30 -0.51 9.78
N SER A 328 7.74 0.26 8.86
CA SER A 328 6.47 0.97 9.04
C SER A 328 5.31 0.01 8.78
N LEU A 329 4.30 -0.03 9.65
CA LEU A 329 3.07 -0.80 9.45
C LEU A 329 2.05 0.04 8.64
N ASP A 330 1.55 -0.49 7.53
CA ASP A 330 0.48 0.14 6.77
C ASP A 330 -0.90 -0.34 7.25
N MET A 331 -1.54 0.51 8.05
CA MET A 331 -2.91 0.28 8.53
C MET A 331 -3.94 0.27 7.40
N GLY A 332 -3.72 1.03 6.32
CA GLY A 332 -4.55 1.02 5.12
C GLY A 332 -4.50 -0.32 4.41
N ALA A 333 -3.30 -0.87 4.16
CA ALA A 333 -3.12 -2.19 3.55
C ALA A 333 -3.72 -3.34 4.38
N LEU A 334 -3.64 -3.27 5.71
CA LEU A 334 -4.27 -4.27 6.58
C LEU A 334 -5.80 -4.27 6.49
N VAL A 335 -6.41 -3.08 6.43
CA VAL A 335 -7.87 -2.88 6.32
C VAL A 335 -8.39 -3.14 4.89
N ALA A 336 -7.59 -2.81 3.87
CA ALA A 336 -7.96 -2.93 2.47
C ALA A 336 -8.35 -4.36 2.10
N GLY A 337 -9.54 -4.55 1.52
CA GLY A 337 -10.05 -5.85 1.14
C GLY A 337 -10.31 -6.82 2.31
N ALA A 338 -10.40 -6.34 3.55
CA ALA A 338 -11.00 -7.11 4.64
C ALA A 338 -12.53 -6.93 4.59
N LYS A 339 -13.26 -8.00 4.29
CA LYS A 339 -14.73 -8.04 4.36
C LYS A 339 -15.23 -8.29 5.79
N TYR A 340 -14.40 -8.92 6.62
CA TYR A 340 -14.74 -9.29 8.00
C TYR A 340 -13.62 -8.88 8.98
N ARG A 341 -13.99 -8.48 10.21
CA ARG A 341 -13.03 -8.03 11.24
C ARG A 341 -11.94 -9.08 11.55
N GLY A 342 -12.30 -10.36 11.52
CA GLY A 342 -11.34 -11.46 11.78
C GLY A 342 -10.21 -11.56 10.75
N GLU A 343 -10.44 -11.13 9.50
CA GLU A 343 -9.41 -11.14 8.45
C GLU A 343 -8.30 -10.12 8.76
N PHE A 344 -8.67 -8.94 9.27
CA PHE A 344 -7.70 -7.94 9.76
C PHE A 344 -6.89 -8.47 10.95
N GLU A 345 -7.55 -9.09 11.93
CA GLU A 345 -6.87 -9.68 13.09
C GLU A 345 -5.92 -10.81 12.68
N GLU A 346 -6.28 -11.64 11.69
CA GLU A 346 -5.39 -12.68 11.17
C GLU A 346 -4.17 -12.09 10.44
N ARG A 347 -4.37 -11.08 9.58
CA ARG A 347 -3.28 -10.37 8.88
C ARG A 347 -2.31 -9.72 9.87
N LEU A 348 -2.83 -8.97 10.84
CA LEU A 348 -2.00 -8.34 11.87
C LEU A 348 -1.28 -9.38 12.74
N LYS A 349 -1.95 -10.49 13.09
CA LYS A 349 -1.33 -11.61 13.81
C LYS A 349 -0.21 -12.28 12.99
N ALA A 350 -0.33 -12.36 11.66
CA ALA A 350 0.74 -12.84 10.80
C ALA A 350 1.97 -11.90 10.84
N VAL A 351 1.77 -10.59 10.67
CA VAL A 351 2.84 -9.57 10.79
C VAL A 351 3.53 -9.65 12.15
N LEU A 352 2.75 -9.67 13.24
CA LEU A 352 3.28 -9.74 14.60
C LEU A 352 4.04 -11.06 14.89
N LYS A 353 3.58 -12.19 14.33
CA LYS A 353 4.29 -13.47 14.39
C LYS A 353 5.64 -13.39 13.66
N GLU A 354 5.71 -12.70 12.54
CA GLU A 354 6.95 -12.52 11.76
C GLU A 354 7.97 -11.64 12.52
N VAL A 355 7.52 -10.51 13.08
CA VAL A 355 8.34 -9.60 13.90
C VAL A 355 8.86 -10.28 15.18
N THR A 356 8.04 -11.10 15.84
CA THR A 356 8.48 -11.83 17.04
C THR A 356 9.39 -13.02 16.71
N SER A 357 9.16 -13.69 15.57
CA SER A 357 10.07 -14.76 15.08
C SER A 357 11.46 -14.26 14.70
N SER A 358 11.61 -12.96 14.42
CA SER A 358 12.90 -12.33 14.14
C SER A 358 13.71 -11.98 15.40
N ASN A 359 13.32 -12.46 16.59
CA ASN A 359 14.06 -12.34 17.86
C ASN A 359 14.50 -10.90 18.19
N GLY A 360 13.65 -9.92 17.85
CA GLY A 360 13.90 -8.50 18.08
C GLY A 360 14.83 -7.82 17.06
N GLN A 361 15.27 -8.48 16.00
CA GLN A 361 16.01 -7.83 14.90
C GLN A 361 15.17 -6.80 14.14
N ILE A 362 13.85 -6.94 14.19
CA ILE A 362 12.88 -6.01 13.60
C ILE A 362 12.30 -5.10 14.69
N ILE A 363 12.27 -3.80 14.39
CA ILE A 363 11.53 -2.78 15.13
C ILE A 363 10.32 -2.40 14.27
N LEU A 364 9.13 -2.37 14.87
CA LEU A 364 7.89 -2.01 14.18
C LEU A 364 7.47 -0.57 14.50
N PHE A 365 7.47 0.31 13.53
CA PHE A 365 6.81 1.62 13.62
C PHE A 365 5.32 1.47 13.31
N ILE A 366 4.48 2.00 14.19
CA ILE A 366 3.02 2.01 14.06
C ILE A 366 2.58 3.47 14.17
N ASP A 367 2.25 4.09 13.03
CA ASP A 367 1.58 5.38 13.05
C ASP A 367 0.13 5.21 13.55
N GLU A 368 -0.41 6.27 14.15
CA GLU A 368 -1.71 6.27 14.82
C GLU A 368 -1.95 5.04 15.71
N ILE A 369 -0.97 4.66 16.54
CA ILE A 369 -0.98 3.40 17.34
C ILE A 369 -2.24 3.22 18.22
N HIS A 370 -2.93 4.30 18.54
CA HIS A 370 -4.21 4.28 19.23
C HIS A 370 -5.34 3.58 18.43
N THR A 371 -5.27 3.53 17.10
CA THR A 371 -6.23 2.83 16.23
C THR A 371 -6.24 1.33 16.51
N VAL A 372 -5.05 0.75 16.70
CA VAL A 372 -4.81 -0.68 17.00
C VAL A 372 -5.17 -1.02 18.46
N VAL A 373 -5.12 -0.05 19.36
CA VAL A 373 -5.13 -0.24 20.83
C VAL A 373 -6.41 0.23 21.52
N GLY A 374 -7.05 1.28 21.01
CA GLY A 374 -8.08 2.06 21.73
C GLY A 374 -9.52 1.86 21.23
N ALA A 375 -9.69 1.11 20.16
CA ALA A 375 -10.94 0.98 19.40
C ALA A 375 -12.13 0.39 20.17
N GLY A 376 -11.90 -0.43 21.20
CA GLY A 376 -12.93 -1.25 21.84
C GLY A 376 -14.04 -0.52 22.61
N ALA A 377 -13.92 0.80 22.82
CA ALA A 377 -14.84 1.56 23.68
C ALA A 377 -16.07 2.18 22.98
N THR A 378 -16.07 2.31 21.65
CA THR A 378 -17.16 2.96 20.90
C THR A 378 -17.43 2.28 19.55
N SER A 379 -18.60 1.67 19.43
CA SER A 379 -19.26 1.19 18.20
C SER A 379 -18.39 0.85 16.98
N GLY A 380 -17.54 -0.18 17.11
CA GLY A 380 -17.18 -1.03 15.96
C GLY A 380 -15.81 -0.84 15.31
N ALA A 381 -14.90 -0.08 15.90
CA ALA A 381 -13.49 -0.06 15.49
C ALA A 381 -12.75 -1.36 15.91
N MET A 382 -11.52 -1.56 15.42
CA MET A 382 -10.73 -2.80 15.51
C MET A 382 -9.86 -2.88 16.78
N ASP A 383 -10.23 -3.67 17.80
CA ASP A 383 -9.42 -3.82 19.02
C ASP A 383 -8.41 -4.97 18.94
N ALA A 384 -7.23 -4.67 18.39
CA ALA A 384 -6.08 -5.57 18.39
C ALA A 384 -5.16 -5.39 19.62
N GLY A 385 -5.56 -4.60 20.63
CA GLY A 385 -4.79 -4.38 21.84
C GLY A 385 -4.50 -5.69 22.59
N ASN A 386 -5.41 -6.66 22.50
CA ASN A 386 -5.26 -8.00 23.08
C ASN A 386 -4.17 -8.86 22.41
N LEU A 387 -3.83 -8.59 21.14
CA LEU A 387 -2.72 -9.26 20.44
C LEU A 387 -1.36 -8.66 20.83
N LEU A 388 -1.29 -7.34 20.99
CA LEU A 388 -0.06 -6.61 21.34
C LEU A 388 0.35 -6.80 22.81
N LYS A 389 -0.60 -6.77 23.75
CA LYS A 389 -0.34 -6.81 25.20
C LYS A 389 0.55 -7.98 25.65
N PRO A 390 0.34 -9.24 25.22
CA PRO A 390 1.20 -10.36 25.62
C PRO A 390 2.64 -10.25 25.09
N MET A 391 2.81 -9.83 23.83
CA MET A 391 4.13 -9.72 23.17
C MET A 391 4.96 -8.58 23.76
N LEU A 392 4.35 -7.41 23.97
CA LEU A 392 4.95 -6.30 24.72
C LEU A 392 5.19 -6.69 26.19
N GLY A 393 4.30 -7.51 26.75
CA GLY A 393 4.42 -8.09 28.08
C GLY A 393 5.71 -8.89 28.28
N ARG A 394 6.03 -9.79 27.34
CA ARG A 394 7.23 -10.63 27.33
C ARG A 394 8.48 -9.93 26.80
N GLY A 395 8.33 -8.84 26.06
CA GLY A 395 9.46 -8.09 25.45
C GLY A 395 9.94 -8.66 24.12
N GLU A 396 9.17 -9.56 23.51
CA GLU A 396 9.41 -10.16 22.19
C GLU A 396 9.19 -9.13 21.06
N LEU A 397 8.22 -8.23 21.25
CA LEU A 397 7.92 -7.14 20.33
C LEU A 397 8.62 -5.86 20.79
N ARG A 398 9.30 -5.20 19.84
CA ARG A 398 9.82 -3.83 19.97
C ARG A 398 9.10 -2.95 18.95
N CYS A 399 8.45 -1.89 19.42
CA CYS A 399 7.76 -0.96 18.54
C CYS A 399 7.97 0.51 18.92
N ILE A 400 7.75 1.36 17.91
CA ILE A 400 7.69 2.81 18.01
C ILE A 400 6.26 3.20 17.66
N GLY A 401 5.53 3.82 18.57
CA GLY A 401 4.19 4.33 18.28
C GLY A 401 4.22 5.82 17.92
N ALA A 402 3.29 6.28 17.09
CA ALA A 402 2.96 7.70 16.97
C ALA A 402 1.46 7.96 17.24
N THR A 403 1.13 9.07 17.92
CA THR A 403 -0.25 9.41 18.32
C THR A 403 -0.35 10.89 18.75
N THR A 404 -1.56 11.45 18.90
CA THR A 404 -1.77 12.74 19.59
C THR A 404 -1.80 12.60 21.12
N LEU A 405 -1.63 13.72 21.83
CA LEU A 405 -1.67 13.74 23.30
C LEU A 405 -3.03 13.29 23.85
N ASN A 406 -4.12 13.63 23.16
CA ASN A 406 -5.48 13.31 23.56
C ASN A 406 -5.78 11.82 23.45
N GLU A 407 -5.38 11.19 22.35
CA GLU A 407 -5.46 9.73 22.17
C GLU A 407 -4.57 8.98 23.17
N TYR A 408 -3.33 9.43 23.38
CA TYR A 408 -2.42 8.81 24.35
C TYR A 408 -3.08 8.74 25.73
N ARG A 409 -3.59 9.88 26.21
CA ARG A 409 -4.32 10.00 27.50
C ARG A 409 -5.59 9.15 27.53
N LYS A 410 -6.29 9.01 26.41
CA LYS A 410 -7.57 8.28 26.33
C LYS A 410 -7.38 6.76 26.28
N TYR A 411 -6.36 6.26 25.59
CA TYR A 411 -6.24 4.85 25.21
C TYR A 411 -4.99 4.14 25.73
N ILE A 412 -3.86 4.84 25.92
CA ILE A 412 -2.58 4.22 26.32
C ILE A 412 -2.30 4.46 27.80
N GLU A 413 -2.49 5.69 28.29
CA GLU A 413 -2.21 6.07 29.68
C GLU A 413 -3.18 5.43 30.68
N LYS A 414 -4.45 5.26 30.27
CA LYS A 414 -5.48 4.59 31.07
C LYS A 414 -5.30 3.09 31.20
N ASP A 415 -4.50 2.45 30.35
CA ASP A 415 -4.23 1.01 30.39
C ASP A 415 -2.92 0.73 31.16
N PRO A 416 -2.97 0.15 32.38
CA PRO A 416 -1.76 -0.09 33.17
C PRO A 416 -0.79 -1.10 32.54
N ALA A 417 -1.24 -1.97 31.63
CA ALA A 417 -0.35 -2.91 30.94
C ALA A 417 0.50 -2.18 29.91
N LEU A 418 -0.10 -1.26 29.15
CA LEU A 418 0.57 -0.51 28.08
C LEU A 418 1.42 0.65 28.63
N ALA A 419 0.92 1.39 29.62
CA ALA A 419 1.67 2.45 30.30
C ALA A 419 2.95 1.96 31.01
N ARG A 420 3.05 0.64 31.28
CA ARG A 420 4.26 -0.03 31.82
C ARG A 420 5.25 -0.51 30.74
N ARG A 421 4.91 -0.39 29.45
CA ARG A 421 5.72 -0.84 28.31
C ARG A 421 6.15 0.28 27.38
N PHE A 422 5.36 1.34 27.31
CA PHE A 422 5.67 2.54 26.54
C PHE A 422 6.40 3.62 27.36
N GLN A 423 7.13 4.49 26.65
CA GLN A 423 7.76 5.70 27.17
C GLN A 423 7.46 6.87 26.24
N GLN A 424 6.95 7.96 26.79
CA GLN A 424 6.61 9.16 26.03
C GLN A 424 7.86 9.86 25.48
N VAL A 425 7.76 10.33 24.24
CA VAL A 425 8.65 11.27 23.55
C VAL A 425 7.75 12.38 22.99
N PHE A 426 7.89 13.60 23.49
CA PHE A 426 7.13 14.73 22.95
C PHE A 426 7.80 15.22 21.67
N CYS A 427 6.98 15.48 20.65
CA CYS A 427 7.38 16.09 19.39
C CYS A 427 6.56 17.36 19.23
N ASP A 428 7.15 18.48 19.63
CA ASP A 428 6.51 19.78 19.57
C ASP A 428 6.59 20.36 18.14
N GLN A 429 5.71 21.30 17.83
CA GLN A 429 5.76 22.07 16.59
C GLN A 429 7.12 22.81 16.49
N PRO A 430 7.84 22.74 15.35
CA PRO A 430 9.09 23.47 15.18
C PRO A 430 8.82 24.97 15.12
N THR A 431 9.82 25.79 15.45
CA THR A 431 9.70 27.25 15.30
C THR A 431 9.65 27.64 13.82
N VAL A 432 9.34 28.92 13.55
CA VAL A 432 9.40 29.45 12.17
C VAL A 432 10.84 29.37 11.62
N GLU A 433 11.86 29.61 12.44
CA GLU A 433 13.27 29.52 12.04
C GLU A 433 13.72 28.08 11.76
N ASP A 434 13.28 27.13 12.58
CA ASP A 434 13.50 25.70 12.34
C ASP A 434 12.77 25.23 11.07
N THR A 435 11.55 25.73 10.84
CA THR A 435 10.77 25.39 9.65
C THR A 435 11.43 25.93 8.38
N ILE A 436 11.99 27.14 8.41
CA ILE A 436 12.80 27.67 7.29
C ILE A 436 14.00 26.75 7.03
N SER A 437 14.63 26.22 8.07
CA SER A 437 15.76 25.29 7.96
C SER A 437 15.36 23.93 7.39
N ILE A 438 14.19 23.40 7.78
CA ILE A 438 13.57 22.21 7.20
C ILE A 438 13.27 22.42 5.70
N LEU A 439 12.60 23.52 5.36
CA LEU A 439 12.27 23.89 3.98
C LEU A 439 13.53 24.03 3.10
N ARG A 440 14.61 24.62 3.64
CA ARG A 440 15.91 24.72 2.96
C ARG A 440 16.52 23.35 2.68
N GLY A 441 16.42 22.41 3.60
CA GLY A 441 16.90 21.03 3.41
C GLY A 441 16.06 20.21 2.42
N LEU A 442 14.75 20.48 2.34
CA LEU A 442 13.86 19.83 1.37
C LEU A 442 13.90 20.46 -0.03
N ARG A 443 14.33 21.73 -0.13
CA ARG A 443 14.30 22.55 -1.35
C ARG A 443 14.75 21.83 -2.62
N GLU A 444 15.88 21.14 -2.58
CA GLU A 444 16.47 20.49 -3.76
C GLU A 444 15.56 19.40 -4.34
N ARG A 445 14.86 18.65 -3.47
CA ARG A 445 13.93 17.60 -3.90
C ARG A 445 12.67 18.16 -4.54
N TYR A 446 12.11 19.23 -3.97
CA TYR A 446 10.96 19.92 -4.57
C TYR A 446 11.32 20.65 -5.87
N GLU A 447 12.51 21.28 -5.96
CA GLU A 447 13.01 21.86 -7.22
C GLU A 447 13.12 20.80 -8.32
N LEU A 448 13.62 19.59 -8.01
CA LEU A 448 13.71 18.51 -9.00
C LEU A 448 12.33 17.95 -9.36
N HIS A 449 11.50 17.61 -8.38
CA HIS A 449 10.19 17.00 -8.60
C HIS A 449 9.28 17.88 -9.49
N HIS A 450 9.32 19.19 -9.27
CA HIS A 450 8.54 20.15 -10.04
C HIS A 450 9.25 20.71 -11.27
N GLY A 451 10.57 20.64 -11.33
CA GLY A 451 11.37 21.25 -12.41
C GLY A 451 11.46 22.77 -12.31
N VAL A 452 11.22 23.34 -11.13
CA VAL A 452 11.22 24.79 -10.87
C VAL A 452 12.42 25.20 -10.01
N LYS A 453 12.65 26.50 -9.84
CA LYS A 453 13.60 27.04 -8.86
C LYS A 453 12.83 27.75 -7.74
N ILE A 454 13.17 27.46 -6.49
CA ILE A 454 12.50 28.02 -5.32
C ILE A 454 13.45 29.02 -4.66
N SER A 455 13.05 30.29 -4.52
CA SER A 455 13.90 31.29 -3.88
C SER A 455 13.89 31.14 -2.35
N ASP A 456 15.00 31.50 -1.69
CA ASP A 456 15.07 31.46 -0.22
C ASP A 456 14.02 32.39 0.42
N SER A 457 13.76 33.55 -0.21
CA SER A 457 12.69 34.47 0.17
C SER A 457 11.29 33.83 0.12
N ALA A 458 11.04 32.90 -0.81
CA ALA A 458 9.77 32.17 -0.89
C ALA A 458 9.63 31.16 0.26
N LEU A 459 10.72 30.49 0.66
CA LEU A 459 10.73 29.59 1.82
C LEU A 459 10.45 30.35 3.14
N VAL A 460 11.09 31.51 3.31
CA VAL A 460 10.84 32.40 4.46
C VAL A 460 9.39 32.90 4.45
N ALA A 461 8.88 33.35 3.30
CA ALA A 461 7.49 33.77 3.18
C ALA A 461 6.50 32.63 3.48
N ALA A 462 6.74 31.43 2.96
CA ALA A 462 5.89 30.26 3.21
C ALA A 462 5.81 29.93 4.71
N ALA A 463 6.95 29.86 5.41
CA ALA A 463 6.96 29.58 6.85
C ALA A 463 6.24 30.66 7.67
N VAL A 464 6.52 31.95 7.41
CA VAL A 464 5.93 33.08 8.15
C VAL A 464 4.42 33.22 7.87
N LEU A 465 3.99 33.08 6.61
CA LEU A 465 2.59 33.22 6.24
C LEU A 465 1.76 32.00 6.67
N ALA A 466 2.30 30.79 6.55
CA ALA A 466 1.62 29.58 7.05
C ALA A 466 1.42 29.65 8.56
N ASP A 467 2.44 30.07 9.32
CA ASP A 467 2.30 30.18 10.77
C ASP A 467 1.25 31.22 11.18
N ARG A 468 1.26 32.39 10.52
CA ARG A 468 0.38 33.52 10.86
C ARG A 468 -1.08 33.34 10.44
N TYR A 469 -1.33 32.74 9.27
CA TYR A 469 -2.67 32.74 8.65
C TYR A 469 -3.36 31.37 8.64
N ILE A 470 -2.61 30.26 8.69
CA ILE A 470 -3.17 28.90 8.71
C ILE A 470 -3.12 28.39 10.15
N THR A 471 -4.15 28.69 10.94
CA THR A 471 -4.19 28.38 12.39
C THR A 471 -4.70 26.97 12.72
N GLU A 472 -5.35 26.29 11.76
CA GLU A 472 -5.92 24.94 11.96
C GLU A 472 -4.90 23.80 11.75
N ARG A 473 -3.73 24.10 11.18
CA ARG A 473 -2.64 23.14 10.93
C ARG A 473 -1.34 23.58 11.61
N PHE A 474 -0.45 22.62 11.82
CA PHE A 474 0.82 22.79 12.52
C PHE A 474 2.00 22.81 11.55
N LEU A 475 3.07 23.54 11.89
CA LEU A 475 4.35 23.43 11.17
C LEU A 475 4.98 22.05 11.43
N PRO A 476 5.84 21.51 10.53
CA PRO A 476 6.22 22.10 9.25
C PRO A 476 5.23 21.81 8.11
N ASP A 477 4.31 20.84 8.27
CA ASP A 477 3.35 20.37 7.25
C ASP A 477 2.71 21.49 6.43
N LYS A 478 2.01 22.44 7.08
CA LYS A 478 1.34 23.55 6.38
C LYS A 478 2.27 24.46 5.57
N ALA A 479 3.56 24.54 5.90
CA ALA A 479 4.52 25.37 5.18
C ALA A 479 5.16 24.60 4.00
N ILE A 480 5.34 23.29 4.16
CA ILE A 480 5.74 22.39 3.07
C ILE A 480 4.65 22.36 1.99
N ASP A 481 3.39 22.21 2.40
CA ASP A 481 2.21 22.19 1.54
C ASP A 481 2.07 23.46 0.68
N LEU A 482 2.26 24.66 1.27
CA LEU A 482 2.27 25.92 0.51
C LEU A 482 3.41 25.99 -0.53
N VAL A 483 4.58 25.43 -0.23
CA VAL A 483 5.72 25.41 -1.18
C VAL A 483 5.43 24.41 -2.30
N ASP A 484 4.84 23.25 -1.99
CA ASP A 484 4.46 22.23 -2.97
C ASP A 484 3.35 22.73 -3.91
N GLU A 485 2.30 23.33 -3.37
CA GLU A 485 1.18 23.91 -4.15
C GLU A 485 1.68 25.05 -5.06
N ALA A 486 2.53 25.95 -4.54
CA ALA A 486 3.10 27.03 -5.34
C ALA A 486 4.02 26.51 -6.47
N ALA A 487 4.82 25.48 -6.19
CA ALA A 487 5.69 24.84 -7.18
C ALA A 487 4.88 24.07 -8.26
N ALA A 488 3.83 23.35 -7.85
CA ALA A 488 2.92 22.65 -8.74
C ALA A 488 2.15 23.62 -9.66
N LYS A 489 1.67 24.75 -9.11
CA LYS A 489 1.03 25.82 -9.88
C LYS A 489 1.98 26.40 -10.93
N LEU A 490 3.19 26.76 -10.54
CA LEU A 490 4.19 27.31 -11.47
C LEU A 490 4.57 26.30 -12.57
N LYS A 491 4.68 25.00 -12.24
CA LYS A 491 4.91 23.91 -13.20
C LYS A 491 3.77 23.79 -14.22
N MET A 492 2.52 23.94 -13.78
CA MET A 492 1.37 23.99 -14.67
C MET A 492 1.46 25.19 -15.61
N GLU A 493 1.70 26.39 -15.09
CA GLU A 493 1.83 27.63 -15.87
C GLU A 493 2.93 27.52 -16.95
N ILE A 494 4.12 26.99 -16.60
CA ILE A 494 5.25 26.75 -17.54
C ILE A 494 4.90 25.76 -18.65
N THR A 495 4.12 24.71 -18.35
CA THR A 495 3.81 23.66 -19.34
C THR A 495 2.62 24.02 -20.23
N SER A 496 1.70 24.82 -19.72
CA SER A 496 0.57 25.41 -20.43
C SER A 496 0.98 26.51 -21.41
N LYS A 497 0.07 26.90 -22.32
CA LYS A 497 0.21 28.15 -23.08
C LYS A 497 0.06 29.34 -22.12
N PRO A 498 0.85 30.43 -22.28
CA PRO A 498 0.64 31.67 -21.52
C PRO A 498 -0.80 32.19 -21.72
N THR A 499 -1.37 32.81 -20.69
CA THR A 499 -2.73 33.38 -20.76
C THR A 499 -2.86 34.41 -21.87
N GLU A 500 -1.84 35.25 -22.05
CA GLU A 500 -1.77 36.23 -23.14
C GLU A 500 -1.87 35.55 -24.52
N LEU A 501 -1.17 34.42 -24.72
CA LEU A 501 -1.21 33.68 -25.98
C LEU A 501 -2.57 33.00 -26.22
N ASP A 502 -3.21 32.47 -25.18
CA ASP A 502 -4.58 31.92 -25.27
C ASP A 502 -5.63 33.03 -25.54
N GLU A 503 -5.43 34.24 -25.03
CA GLU A 503 -6.25 35.41 -25.40
C GLU A 503 -6.08 35.78 -26.88
N PHE A 504 -4.86 35.80 -27.41
CA PHE A 504 -4.61 35.99 -28.85
C PHE A 504 -5.20 34.86 -29.71
N ASP A 505 -5.01 33.59 -29.32
CA ASP A 505 -5.59 32.42 -30.01
C ASP A 505 -7.12 32.55 -30.13
N ARG A 506 -7.80 32.89 -29.04
CA ARG A 506 -9.26 33.09 -29.00
C ARG A 506 -9.71 34.29 -29.83
N ALA A 507 -8.95 35.38 -29.81
CA ALA A 507 -9.24 36.58 -30.61
C ALA A 507 -9.12 36.31 -32.11
N VAL A 508 -8.04 35.64 -32.53
CA VAL A 508 -7.81 35.23 -33.94
C VAL A 508 -8.94 34.30 -34.40
N LEU A 509 -9.29 33.28 -33.61
CA LEU A 509 -10.36 32.33 -33.96
C LEU A 509 -11.72 33.04 -34.12
N LYS A 510 -12.04 33.99 -33.23
CA LYS A 510 -13.27 34.80 -33.34
C LYS A 510 -13.30 35.62 -34.64
N LEU A 511 -12.20 36.27 -35.01
CA LEU A 511 -12.10 37.07 -36.24
C LEU A 511 -12.12 36.19 -37.49
N GLU A 512 -11.54 34.99 -37.45
CA GLU A 512 -11.64 34.01 -38.54
C GLU A 512 -13.09 33.57 -38.78
N MET A 513 -13.87 33.35 -37.72
CA MET A 513 -15.30 33.04 -37.84
C MET A 513 -16.11 34.22 -38.40
N GLU A 514 -15.85 35.46 -37.96
CA GLU A 514 -16.51 36.65 -38.50
C GLU A 514 -16.16 36.87 -39.98
N LYS A 515 -14.88 36.69 -40.35
CA LYS A 515 -14.41 36.71 -41.75
C LYS A 515 -15.09 35.63 -42.61
N LEU A 516 -15.23 34.40 -42.10
CA LEU A 516 -15.90 33.31 -42.83
C LEU A 516 -17.38 33.60 -43.07
N SER A 517 -18.07 34.23 -42.10
CA SER A 517 -19.47 34.63 -42.26
C SER A 517 -19.64 35.69 -43.36
N LEU A 518 -18.79 36.73 -43.35
CA LEU A 518 -18.88 37.86 -44.29
C LEU A 518 -18.33 37.54 -45.70
N LYS A 519 -17.66 36.39 -45.89
CA LYS A 519 -16.98 36.04 -47.14
C LYS A 519 -17.92 35.86 -48.34
N ASN A 520 -19.18 35.53 -48.09
CA ASN A 520 -20.20 35.30 -49.11
C ASN A 520 -21.07 36.55 -49.37
N ASP A 521 -20.94 37.60 -48.55
CA ASP A 521 -21.73 38.81 -48.66
C ASP A 521 -21.17 39.74 -49.75
N THR A 522 -22.05 40.29 -50.58
CA THR A 522 -21.65 40.98 -51.83
C THR A 522 -21.74 42.50 -51.76
N ASP A 523 -22.36 43.04 -50.71
CA ASP A 523 -22.58 44.47 -50.53
C ASP A 523 -21.29 45.25 -50.18
N LYS A 524 -21.35 46.56 -50.35
CA LYS A 524 -20.18 47.43 -50.20
C LYS A 524 -19.73 47.56 -48.73
N ALA A 525 -20.65 47.54 -47.78
CA ALA A 525 -20.34 47.67 -46.37
C ALA A 525 -19.66 46.40 -45.82
N SER A 526 -20.14 45.22 -46.22
CA SER A 526 -19.48 43.94 -45.88
C SER A 526 -18.07 43.86 -46.46
N LYS A 527 -17.82 44.35 -47.68
CA LYS A 527 -16.47 44.43 -48.26
C LYS A 527 -15.53 45.37 -47.49
N GLU A 528 -16.00 46.55 -47.09
CA GLU A 528 -15.22 47.49 -46.26
C GLU A 528 -15.01 47.01 -44.81
N ARG A 529 -15.91 46.16 -44.29
CA ARG A 529 -15.75 45.50 -42.99
C ARG A 529 -14.79 44.31 -43.08
N LEU A 530 -14.88 43.52 -44.15
CA LEU A 530 -14.01 42.38 -44.40
C LEU A 530 -12.55 42.82 -44.54
N SER A 531 -12.26 43.91 -45.28
CA SER A 531 -10.87 44.40 -45.38
C SER A 531 -10.27 44.89 -44.06
N LYS A 532 -11.09 45.48 -43.17
CA LYS A 532 -10.66 45.83 -41.80
C LYS A 532 -10.39 44.58 -40.96
N LEU A 533 -11.31 43.63 -40.97
CA LEU A 533 -11.14 42.34 -40.29
C LEU A 533 -9.93 41.57 -40.79
N GLU A 534 -9.60 41.65 -42.08
CA GLU A 534 -8.37 41.06 -42.63
C GLU A 534 -7.11 41.72 -42.08
N HIS A 535 -7.09 43.05 -41.98
CA HIS A 535 -5.96 43.79 -41.41
C HIS A 535 -5.77 43.50 -39.91
N ASP A 536 -6.84 43.58 -39.12
CA ASP A 536 -6.81 43.30 -37.67
C ASP A 536 -6.36 41.85 -37.39
N LEU A 537 -6.80 40.91 -38.24
CA LEU A 537 -6.44 39.49 -38.15
C LEU A 537 -4.97 39.24 -38.55
N GLU A 538 -4.43 39.94 -39.54
CA GLU A 538 -3.00 39.90 -39.87
C GLU A 538 -2.14 40.44 -38.71
N GLU A 539 -2.52 41.58 -38.13
CA GLU A 539 -1.79 42.17 -36.99
C GLU A 539 -1.81 41.23 -35.77
N LEU A 540 -2.96 40.64 -35.45
CA LEU A 540 -3.09 39.70 -34.33
C LEU A 540 -2.35 38.38 -34.59
N LYS A 541 -2.38 37.84 -35.83
CA LYS A 541 -1.58 36.66 -36.18
C LYS A 541 -0.08 36.91 -36.11
N GLN A 542 0.38 38.12 -36.45
CA GLN A 542 1.78 38.46 -36.31
C GLN A 542 2.21 38.48 -34.83
N LYS A 543 1.45 39.14 -33.96
CA LYS A 543 1.69 39.15 -32.49
C LYS A 543 1.62 37.74 -31.88
N GLN A 544 0.61 36.95 -32.26
CA GLN A 544 0.47 35.54 -31.88
C GLN A 544 1.72 34.73 -32.26
N LYS A 545 2.23 34.90 -33.48
CA LYS A 545 3.43 34.19 -33.97
C LYS A 545 4.68 34.61 -33.19
N GLU A 546 4.88 35.90 -32.97
CA GLU A 546 6.02 36.43 -32.21
C GLU A 546 6.05 35.89 -30.76
N LEU A 547 4.90 35.86 -30.09
CA LEU A 547 4.75 35.29 -28.74
C LEU A 547 4.92 33.77 -28.72
N ASN A 548 4.38 33.05 -29.70
CA ASN A 548 4.54 31.60 -29.78
C ASN A 548 6.01 31.20 -30.05
N GLU A 549 6.71 31.93 -30.93
CA GLU A 549 8.16 31.76 -31.17
C GLU A 549 9.01 32.10 -29.94
N LEU A 550 8.58 33.04 -29.09
CA LEU A 550 9.23 33.31 -27.80
C LEU A 550 9.01 32.14 -26.82
N TRP A 551 7.76 31.70 -26.65
CA TRP A 551 7.39 30.60 -25.76
C TRP A 551 8.09 29.28 -26.14
N ASP A 552 8.12 28.92 -27.42
CA ASP A 552 8.81 27.71 -27.90
C ASP A 552 10.32 27.76 -27.61
N ARG A 553 10.96 28.93 -27.73
CA ARG A 553 12.38 29.12 -27.37
C ARG A 553 12.62 28.97 -25.87
N GLU A 554 11.80 29.60 -25.03
CA GLU A 554 11.94 29.52 -23.57
C GLU A 554 11.69 28.09 -23.06
N LYS A 555 10.66 27.42 -23.61
CA LYS A 555 10.32 26.02 -23.31
C LYS A 555 11.44 25.06 -23.70
N ALA A 556 12.06 25.25 -24.86
CA ALA A 556 13.24 24.48 -25.28
C ALA A 556 14.43 24.68 -24.34
N LEU A 557 14.67 25.92 -23.87
CA LEU A 557 15.72 26.22 -22.91
C LEU A 557 15.45 25.58 -21.54
N MET A 558 14.22 25.65 -21.01
CA MET A 558 13.85 25.02 -19.74
C MET A 558 14.03 23.50 -19.78
N ASN A 559 13.55 22.85 -20.85
CA ASN A 559 13.73 21.40 -21.03
C ASN A 559 15.21 20.98 -21.04
N ARG A 560 16.08 21.79 -21.66
CA ARG A 560 17.53 21.54 -21.67
C ARG A 560 18.21 21.78 -20.33
N ILE A 561 17.77 22.78 -19.55
CA ILE A 561 18.24 22.99 -18.17
C ILE A 561 17.83 21.81 -17.29
N ARG A 562 16.62 21.29 -17.48
CA ARG A 562 16.10 20.14 -16.74
C ARG A 562 16.90 18.87 -17.00
N SER A 563 17.14 18.50 -18.27
CA SER A 563 17.91 17.29 -18.58
C SER A 563 19.33 17.36 -18.01
N LEU A 564 19.97 18.54 -18.04
CA LEU A 564 21.30 18.75 -17.44
C LEU A 564 21.28 18.62 -15.91
N LYS A 565 20.23 19.10 -15.22
CA LYS A 565 20.06 18.88 -13.76
C LYS A 565 19.90 17.39 -13.43
N GLU A 566 19.06 16.68 -14.18
CA GLU A 566 18.81 15.23 -14.00
C GLU A 566 20.10 14.42 -14.25
N GLU A 567 20.88 14.76 -15.28
CA GLU A 567 22.20 14.16 -15.54
C GLU A 567 23.21 14.42 -14.40
N SER A 568 23.30 15.66 -13.89
CA SER A 568 24.23 16.00 -12.81
C SER A 568 24.00 15.15 -11.55
N GLN A 569 22.76 15.09 -11.05
CA GLN A 569 22.46 14.30 -9.85
C GLN A 569 22.59 12.79 -10.06
N SER A 570 22.40 12.27 -11.29
CA SER A 570 22.67 10.86 -11.57
C SER A 570 24.14 10.46 -11.33
N ARG A 571 25.06 11.43 -11.50
CA ARG A 571 26.50 11.24 -11.22
C ARG A 571 26.80 11.40 -9.74
N ASP A 572 26.24 12.43 -9.09
CA ASP A 572 26.48 12.71 -7.68
C ASP A 572 25.87 11.64 -6.75
N GLY A 573 24.75 11.01 -7.15
CA GLY A 573 24.14 9.87 -6.45
C GLY A 573 24.79 8.51 -6.74
N SER A 574 25.84 8.46 -7.55
CA SER A 574 26.61 7.25 -7.89
C SER A 574 28.00 7.20 -7.23
N CYS A 575 28.34 8.20 -6.41
CA CYS A 575 29.53 8.24 -5.55
C CYS A 575 29.13 8.10 -4.07
#